data_AF-A0A0G2ECR8-F1
#
_entry.id   AF-A0A0G2ECR8-F1
#
_cell.length_a   1.000
_cell.length_b   1.000
_cell.length_c   1.000
_cell.angle_alpha   90.00
_cell.angle_beta   90.00
_cell.angle_gamma   90.00
#
_symmetry.space_group_name_H-M   'P 1'
#
loop_
_entity.id
_entity.type
_entity.pdbx_description
1 polymer ?
#
loop_
_entity_poly.entity_id
_entity_poly.type
_entity_poly.pdbx_seq_one_letter_code
_entity_poly.pdbx_strand_id
1 'polypeptide(L)'
;MRDVFLALSNDLPAPFNHPFPSGATRPGYSTTVSRNGGYSFMAIIAVIATTIGLCLSAYTFGAHLALALEPITPTLPFRFTRRFLDRAVVPIAWLAWLGAIFMTIWPPDRPGGPSSSSNSSSWANETWRGQALFACVLAPPGCLLRFYASLKLNGLIPSFPLGTFAVNVFGTAALGMAFDLQHVPLDDGGGNDVASVQSIMVGGGRLGCQVLEGVMDGFCGCLTTVSTWVAELSGLSSRLRHAYAYGFASVAVGLAVLVVVMGSVRWTIGFDAVACATTRWS
;
A
#
# COMPACT_ATOMS: atom_id res chain seq x y z
N MET A 1 -5.16 -5.06 -3.84
CA MET A 1 -4.75 -6.27 -4.58
C MET A 1 -4.03 -7.28 -3.71
N ARG A 2 -3.06 -6.88 -2.86
CA ARG A 2 -2.37 -7.77 -1.91
C ARG A 2 -3.31 -8.72 -1.17
N ASP A 3 -4.35 -8.20 -0.53
CA ASP A 3 -5.27 -9.00 0.28
C ASP A 3 -6.08 -10.01 -0.55
N VAL A 4 -6.31 -9.72 -1.84
CA VAL A 4 -6.94 -10.67 -2.78
C VAL A 4 -6.01 -11.86 -3.03
N PHE A 5 -4.71 -11.60 -3.19
CA PHE A 5 -3.72 -12.66 -3.31
C PHE A 5 -3.59 -13.46 -2.00
N LEU A 6 -3.53 -12.80 -0.84
CA LEU A 6 -3.48 -13.50 0.45
C LEU A 6 -4.75 -14.33 0.71
N ALA A 7 -5.91 -13.88 0.22
CA ALA A 7 -7.14 -14.66 0.24
C ALA A 7 -7.01 -15.94 -0.59
N LEU A 8 -6.45 -15.82 -1.80
CA LEU A 8 -6.17 -16.92 -2.73
C LEU A 8 -5.15 -17.92 -2.15
N SER A 9 -4.06 -17.44 -1.55
CA SER A 9 -2.98 -18.29 -1.01
C SER A 9 -3.27 -18.86 0.37
N ASN A 10 -4.44 -18.55 0.95
CA ASN A 10 -4.85 -18.98 2.30
C ASN A 10 -4.04 -18.34 3.45
N ASP A 11 -3.40 -17.21 3.19
CA ASP A 11 -2.57 -16.48 4.16
C ASP A 11 -3.27 -15.20 4.67
N LEU A 12 -4.52 -14.94 4.26
CA LEU A 12 -5.31 -13.83 4.79
C LEU A 12 -5.75 -14.15 6.24
N PRO A 13 -5.48 -13.26 7.22
CA PRO A 13 -5.86 -13.46 8.63
C PRO A 13 -7.36 -13.75 8.80
N ALA A 14 -7.68 -14.64 9.73
CA ALA A 14 -9.06 -14.99 10.03
C ALA A 14 -9.76 -13.84 10.79
N PRO A 15 -11.05 -13.60 10.55
CA PRO A 15 -11.80 -12.60 11.32
C PRO A 15 -11.92 -13.04 12.78
N PHE A 16 -12.01 -12.07 13.70
CA PHE A 16 -12.10 -12.32 15.14
C PHE A 16 -13.27 -13.23 15.56
N ASN A 17 -14.35 -13.23 14.77
CA ASN A 17 -15.55 -14.04 15.00
C ASN A 17 -15.47 -15.44 14.33
N HIS A 18 -14.29 -15.87 13.86
CA HIS A 18 -14.12 -17.19 13.27
C HIS A 18 -14.47 -18.28 14.29
N PRO A 19 -15.31 -19.28 13.94
CA PRO A 19 -15.60 -20.40 14.84
C PRO A 19 -14.31 -21.12 15.25
N PHE A 20 -14.13 -21.35 16.54
CA PHE A 20 -12.99 -22.11 17.07
C PHE A 20 -13.51 -23.25 17.97
N PRO A 21 -12.78 -24.37 18.07
CA PRO A 21 -13.20 -25.50 18.89
C PRO A 21 -13.43 -25.08 20.35
N SER A 22 -14.48 -25.63 20.98
CA SER A 22 -14.74 -25.45 22.40
C SER A 22 -13.54 -25.91 23.22
N GLY A 23 -12.91 -24.99 23.97
CA GLY A 23 -11.70 -25.25 24.77
C GLY A 23 -10.39 -24.85 24.10
N ALA A 24 -10.40 -24.41 22.83
CA ALA A 24 -9.22 -23.84 22.18
C ALA A 24 -9.04 -22.35 22.55
N THR A 25 -7.79 -21.90 22.62
CA THR A 25 -7.46 -20.48 22.74
C THR A 25 -7.94 -19.73 21.50
N ARG A 26 -8.62 -18.60 21.72
CA ARG A 26 -9.17 -17.79 20.63
C ARG A 26 -8.01 -17.34 19.70
N PRO A 27 -8.13 -17.53 18.38
CA PRO A 27 -7.12 -17.05 17.43
C PRO A 27 -6.99 -15.52 17.50
N GLY A 28 -5.76 -15.00 17.48
CA GLY A 28 -5.48 -13.55 17.47
C GLY A 28 -5.74 -12.92 16.09
N TYR A 29 -5.76 -11.59 16.02
CA TYR A 29 -6.03 -10.79 14.80
C TYR A 29 -5.03 -11.05 13.65
N SER A 30 -3.87 -11.64 13.93
CA SER A 30 -2.81 -11.97 12.96
C SER A 30 -2.77 -13.45 12.59
N THR A 31 -3.62 -14.28 13.20
CA THR A 31 -3.59 -15.73 12.98
C THR A 31 -4.33 -16.11 11.70
N THR A 32 -3.70 -16.94 10.89
CA THR A 32 -4.31 -17.55 9.71
C THR A 32 -4.93 -18.89 10.10
N VAL A 33 -6.15 -19.13 9.64
CA VAL A 33 -6.83 -20.42 9.82
C VAL A 33 -6.96 -21.07 8.46
N SER A 34 -6.48 -22.32 8.34
CA SER A 34 -6.52 -23.05 7.07
C SER A 34 -7.94 -23.22 6.56
N ARG A 35 -8.20 -22.70 5.36
CA ARG A 35 -9.46 -22.84 4.63
C ARG A 35 -9.38 -23.92 3.54
N ASN A 36 -10.48 -24.57 3.23
CA ASN A 36 -10.56 -25.39 2.02
C ASN A 36 -10.61 -24.51 0.75
N GLY A 37 -10.37 -25.10 -0.43
CA GLY A 37 -10.30 -24.34 -1.69
C GLY A 37 -11.58 -23.57 -2.04
N GLY A 38 -12.75 -24.10 -1.69
CA GLY A 38 -14.04 -23.40 -1.89
C GLY A 38 -14.17 -22.13 -1.06
N TYR A 39 -13.78 -22.17 0.21
CA TYR A 39 -13.75 -21.00 1.08
C TYR A 39 -12.70 -19.97 0.66
N SER A 40 -11.54 -20.40 0.14
CA SER A 40 -10.55 -19.49 -0.43
C SER A 40 -11.08 -18.77 -1.68
N PHE A 41 -11.81 -19.48 -2.55
CA PHE A 41 -12.48 -18.86 -3.70
C PHE A 41 -13.53 -17.82 -3.27
N MET A 42 -14.37 -18.17 -2.29
CA MET A 42 -15.35 -17.23 -1.73
C MET A 42 -14.68 -16.01 -1.08
N ALA A 43 -13.54 -16.20 -0.42
CA ALA A 43 -12.77 -15.10 0.16
C ALA A 43 -12.24 -14.14 -0.92
N ILE A 44 -11.74 -14.64 -2.05
CA ILE A 44 -11.31 -13.80 -3.19
C ILE A 44 -12.47 -12.95 -3.68
N ILE A 45 -13.63 -13.58 -3.95
CA ILE A 45 -14.82 -12.86 -4.42
C ILE A 45 -15.25 -11.82 -3.39
N ALA A 46 -15.28 -12.19 -2.11
CA ALA A 46 -15.67 -11.29 -1.04
C ALA A 46 -14.76 -10.07 -0.96
N VAL A 47 -13.43 -10.24 -0.98
CA VAL A 47 -12.48 -9.12 -0.93
C VAL A 47 -12.65 -8.21 -2.16
N ILE A 48 -12.76 -8.77 -3.37
CA ILE A 48 -12.96 -7.98 -4.59
C ILE A 48 -14.29 -7.22 -4.54
N ALA A 49 -15.40 -7.91 -4.24
CA ALA A 49 -16.73 -7.33 -4.24
C ALA A 49 -16.90 -6.23 -3.17
N THR A 50 -16.41 -6.49 -1.95
CA THR A 50 -16.46 -5.51 -0.86
C THR A 50 -15.59 -4.31 -1.14
N THR A 51 -14.36 -4.50 -1.63
CA THR A 51 -13.46 -3.38 -1.97
C THR A 51 -14.08 -2.50 -3.04
N ILE A 52 -14.51 -3.09 -4.16
CA ILE A 52 -15.10 -2.32 -5.28
C ILE A 52 -16.41 -1.65 -4.85
N GLY A 53 -17.28 -2.38 -4.14
CA GLY A 53 -18.56 -1.87 -3.65
C GLY A 53 -18.38 -0.71 -2.68
N LEU A 54 -17.46 -0.81 -1.72
CA LEU A 54 -17.15 0.26 -0.77
C LEU A 54 -16.54 1.48 -1.48
N CYS A 55 -15.63 1.29 -2.42
CA CYS A 55 -15.04 2.41 -3.15
C CYS A 55 -16.06 3.14 -4.03
N LEU A 56 -16.96 2.42 -4.71
CA LEU A 56 -18.07 3.02 -5.47
C LEU A 56 -19.04 3.77 -4.55
N SER A 57 -19.39 3.17 -3.41
CA SER A 57 -20.28 3.80 -2.42
C SER A 57 -19.66 5.04 -1.79
N ALA A 58 -18.35 5.00 -1.49
CA ALA A 58 -17.62 6.16 -0.97
C ALA A 58 -17.55 7.30 -1.99
N TYR A 59 -17.37 6.97 -3.28
CA TYR A 59 -17.38 7.95 -4.36
C TYR A 59 -18.75 8.64 -4.50
N THR A 60 -19.85 7.87 -4.53
CA THR A 60 -21.20 8.44 -4.63
C THR A 60 -21.59 9.23 -3.38
N PHE A 61 -21.26 8.70 -2.19
CA PHE A 61 -21.45 9.42 -0.93
C PHE A 61 -20.67 10.74 -0.91
N GLY A 62 -19.41 10.75 -1.34
CA GLY A 62 -18.59 11.96 -1.43
C GLY A 62 -19.19 13.00 -2.37
N ALA A 63 -19.75 12.58 -3.51
CA ALA A 63 -20.45 13.48 -4.42
C ALA A 63 -21.72 14.08 -3.78
N HIS A 64 -22.53 13.27 -3.09
CA HIS A 64 -23.72 13.77 -2.38
C HIS A 64 -23.35 14.70 -1.22
N LEU A 65 -22.30 14.38 -0.48
CA LEU A 65 -21.80 15.22 0.60
C LEU A 65 -21.31 16.57 0.07
N ALA A 66 -20.62 16.59 -1.07
CA ALA A 66 -20.20 17.83 -1.72
C ALA A 66 -21.40 18.73 -2.08
N LEU A 67 -22.48 18.16 -2.63
CA LEU A 67 -23.71 18.90 -2.94
C LEU A 67 -24.45 19.37 -1.66
N ALA A 68 -24.48 18.54 -0.61
CA ALA A 68 -25.10 18.90 0.65
C ALA A 68 -24.35 20.02 1.39
N LEU A 69 -23.02 20.07 1.24
CA LEU A 69 -22.17 21.11 1.83
C LEU A 69 -22.05 22.36 0.97
N GLU A 70 -22.43 22.32 -0.32
CA GLU A 70 -22.38 23.46 -1.24
C GLU A 70 -22.96 24.77 -0.64
N PRO A 71 -24.12 24.76 0.06
CA PRO A 71 -24.68 25.98 0.66
C PRO A 71 -23.85 26.55 1.83
N ILE A 72 -23.04 25.71 2.47
CA ILE A 72 -22.25 26.06 3.67
C ILE A 72 -20.80 26.38 3.30
N THR A 73 -20.28 25.81 2.22
CA THR A 73 -18.88 26.00 1.79
C THR A 73 -18.67 27.39 1.19
N PRO A 74 -17.83 28.24 1.79
CA PRO A 74 -17.55 29.56 1.22
C PRO A 74 -16.75 29.42 -0.08
N THR A 75 -17.07 30.23 -1.07
CA THR A 75 -16.28 30.32 -2.30
C THR A 75 -14.97 31.07 -1.99
N LEU A 76 -13.84 30.37 -2.12
CA LEU A 76 -12.53 30.98 -1.92
C LEU A 76 -12.20 31.90 -3.13
N PRO A 77 -11.73 33.14 -2.90
CA PRO A 77 -11.47 34.07 -3.99
C PRO A 77 -10.31 33.55 -4.87
N PHE A 78 -10.59 33.32 -6.16
CA PHE A 78 -9.65 32.71 -7.11
C PHE A 78 -8.26 33.36 -7.13
N ARG A 79 -8.20 34.70 -7.03
CA ARG A 79 -6.93 35.45 -6.99
C ARG A 79 -6.12 35.14 -5.73
N PHE A 80 -6.78 34.96 -4.58
CA PHE A 80 -6.11 34.61 -3.33
C PHE A 80 -5.55 33.18 -3.40
N THR A 81 -6.39 32.22 -3.80
CA THR A 81 -5.98 30.81 -3.93
C THR A 81 -4.78 30.68 -4.85
N ARG A 82 -4.85 31.25 -6.05
CA ARG A 82 -3.77 31.10 -7.04
C ARG A 82 -2.49 31.88 -6.73
N ARG A 83 -2.61 33.05 -6.07
CA ARG A 83 -1.46 33.93 -5.79
C ARG A 83 -0.76 33.59 -4.48
N PHE A 84 -1.50 33.13 -3.48
CA PHE A 84 -0.98 32.87 -2.15
C PHE A 84 -1.00 31.38 -1.81
N LEU A 85 -2.16 30.71 -1.82
CA LEU A 85 -2.27 29.31 -1.39
C LEU A 85 -1.43 28.38 -2.28
N ASP A 86 -1.62 28.41 -3.60
CA ASP A 86 -0.87 27.55 -4.53
C ASP A 86 0.65 27.76 -4.39
N ARG A 87 1.08 29.02 -4.20
CA ARG A 87 2.50 29.36 -4.03
C ARG A 87 3.04 28.98 -2.67
N ALA A 88 2.21 28.96 -1.62
CA ALA A 88 2.60 28.55 -0.28
C ALA A 88 2.66 27.02 -0.14
N VAL A 89 1.81 26.28 -0.85
CA VAL A 89 1.80 24.80 -0.84
C VAL A 89 3.15 24.25 -1.31
N VAL A 90 3.78 24.86 -2.31
CA VAL A 90 5.08 24.39 -2.85
C VAL A 90 6.19 24.35 -1.78
N PRO A 91 6.55 25.46 -1.10
CA PRO A 91 7.57 25.42 -0.06
C PRO A 91 7.13 24.59 1.15
N ILE A 92 5.84 24.61 1.53
CA ILE A 92 5.34 23.77 2.64
C ILE A 92 5.53 22.29 2.32
N ALA A 93 5.19 21.83 1.12
CA ALA A 93 5.35 20.45 0.70
C ALA A 93 6.83 20.04 0.65
N TRP A 94 7.70 20.90 0.11
CA TRP A 94 9.14 20.66 0.11
C TRP A 94 9.72 20.57 1.52
N LEU A 95 9.34 21.49 2.42
CA LEU A 95 9.79 21.48 3.81
C LEU A 95 9.24 20.27 4.58
N ALA A 96 7.99 19.87 4.35
CA ALA A 96 7.41 18.68 4.96
C ALA A 96 8.12 17.40 4.48
N TRP A 97 8.43 17.31 3.19
CA TRP A 97 9.17 16.17 2.63
C TRP A 97 10.61 16.11 3.15
N LEU A 98 11.33 17.25 3.19
CA LEU A 98 12.65 17.35 3.81
C LEU A 98 12.60 17.01 5.31
N GLY A 99 11.55 17.45 6.01
CA GLY A 99 11.31 17.09 7.40
C GLY A 99 11.15 15.58 7.60
N ALA A 100 10.42 14.90 6.71
CA ALA A 100 10.30 13.45 6.73
C ALA A 100 11.65 12.75 6.47
N ILE A 101 12.47 13.28 5.56
CA ILE A 101 13.83 12.77 5.31
C ILE A 101 14.71 12.93 6.55
N PHE A 102 14.73 14.12 7.18
CA PHE A 102 15.51 14.35 8.39
C PHE A 102 15.04 13.49 9.56
N MET A 103 13.73 13.33 9.75
CA MET A 103 13.19 12.39 10.74
C MET A 103 13.53 10.95 10.40
N THR A 104 13.65 10.58 9.13
CA THR A 104 14.11 9.23 8.75
C THR A 104 15.57 9.02 9.15
N ILE A 105 16.43 10.04 9.02
CA ILE A 105 17.84 9.95 9.44
C ILE A 105 17.94 9.90 10.97
N TRP A 106 17.18 10.77 11.65
CA TRP A 106 17.15 10.91 13.10
C TRP A 106 15.73 10.72 13.65
N PRO A 107 15.25 9.48 13.75
CA PRO A 107 13.88 9.25 14.19
C PRO A 107 13.69 9.65 15.65
N PRO A 108 12.55 10.25 16.02
CA PRO A 108 12.30 10.74 17.38
C PRO A 108 12.38 9.66 18.47
N ASP A 109 12.05 8.41 18.12
CA ASP A 109 12.07 7.23 18.99
C ASP A 109 13.37 6.42 18.93
N ARG A 110 14.41 6.95 18.27
CA ARG A 110 15.76 6.37 18.33
C ARG A 110 16.27 6.26 19.77
N PRO A 111 17.25 5.39 20.07
CA PRO A 111 17.92 5.39 21.37
C PRO A 111 18.44 6.78 21.75
N GLY A 112 17.98 7.31 22.89
CA GLY A 112 18.31 8.68 23.34
C GLY A 112 17.60 9.81 22.59
N GLY A 113 16.60 9.48 21.76
CA GLY A 113 15.72 10.45 21.10
C GLY A 113 14.65 11.04 22.03
N PRO A 114 14.04 12.17 21.64
CA PRO A 114 13.05 12.87 22.46
C PRO A 114 11.77 12.07 22.73
N SER A 115 11.47 11.06 21.91
CA SER A 115 10.31 10.18 22.04
C SER A 115 10.70 8.75 22.41
N SER A 116 11.95 8.51 22.79
CA SER A 116 12.39 7.22 23.31
C SER A 116 11.70 6.92 24.64
N SER A 117 11.16 5.71 24.82
CA SER A 117 10.70 5.29 26.14
C SER A 117 11.89 5.26 27.12
N SER A 118 11.64 5.57 28.39
CA SER A 118 12.70 5.72 29.42
C SER A 118 13.58 4.48 29.62
N ASN A 119 13.13 3.32 29.12
CA ASN A 119 13.83 2.04 29.22
C ASN A 119 14.38 1.55 27.87
N SER A 120 14.29 2.36 26.80
CA SER A 120 14.70 1.96 25.45
C SER A 120 16.07 2.53 25.09
N SER A 121 17.10 1.69 25.20
CA SER A 121 18.46 1.97 24.72
C SER A 121 18.78 1.26 23.41
N SER A 122 17.85 0.47 22.87
CA SER A 122 18.08 -0.40 21.71
C SER A 122 17.28 0.06 20.49
N TRP A 123 17.93 -0.02 19.32
CA TRP A 123 17.31 0.18 18.01
C TRP A 123 16.20 -0.83 17.70
N ALA A 124 16.07 -1.90 18.49
CA ALA A 124 14.99 -2.88 18.37
C ALA A 124 13.59 -2.27 18.65
N ASN A 125 13.52 -1.24 19.48
CA ASN A 125 12.26 -0.59 19.86
C ASN A 125 11.86 0.58 18.94
N GLU A 126 12.71 0.94 17.98
CA GLU A 126 12.41 1.96 17.00
C GLU A 126 11.30 1.46 16.05
N THR A 127 10.36 2.31 15.68
CA THR A 127 9.18 1.95 14.88
C THR A 127 8.84 2.97 13.82
N TRP A 128 9.21 4.24 14.01
CA TRP A 128 8.74 5.34 13.17
C TRP A 128 9.18 5.20 11.70
N ARG A 129 10.40 4.70 11.46
CA ARG A 129 10.93 4.43 10.11
C ARG A 129 10.00 3.56 9.29
N GLY A 130 9.67 2.38 9.83
CA GLY A 130 8.79 1.40 9.16
C GLY A 130 7.33 1.81 9.16
N GLN A 131 6.84 2.47 10.23
CA GLN A 131 5.42 2.82 10.31
C GLN A 131 5.04 3.98 9.39
N ALA A 132 5.86 5.03 9.29
CA ALA A 132 5.43 6.26 8.61
C ALA A 132 6.53 6.93 7.79
N LEU A 133 7.76 7.01 8.31
CA LEU A 133 8.75 7.92 7.75
C LEU A 133 9.21 7.48 6.35
N PHE A 134 9.52 6.20 6.14
CA PHE A 134 9.88 5.73 4.80
C PHE A 134 8.71 5.86 3.82
N ALA A 135 7.47 5.63 4.27
CA ALA A 135 6.29 5.84 3.43
C ALA A 135 6.16 7.32 3.01
N CYS A 136 6.33 8.26 3.94
CA CYS A 136 6.32 9.70 3.65
C CYS A 136 7.45 10.13 2.70
N VAL A 137 8.64 9.52 2.82
CA VAL A 137 9.78 9.82 1.94
C VAL A 137 9.55 9.28 0.53
N LEU A 138 8.98 8.08 0.39
CA LEU A 138 8.80 7.38 -0.89
C LEU A 138 7.47 7.68 -1.60
N ALA A 139 6.52 8.31 -0.91
CA ALA A 139 5.24 8.73 -1.47
C ALA A 139 5.34 9.73 -2.64
N PRO A 140 6.12 10.84 -2.55
CA PRO A 140 6.15 11.83 -3.63
C PRO A 140 6.63 11.29 -4.99
N PRO A 141 7.70 10.48 -5.08
CA PRO A 141 8.07 9.82 -6.34
C PRO A 141 6.93 9.00 -6.96
N GLY A 142 6.19 8.23 -6.15
CA GLY A 142 5.03 7.45 -6.63
C GLY A 142 3.92 8.34 -7.16
N CYS A 143 3.60 9.42 -6.44
CA CYS A 143 2.59 10.39 -6.84
C CYS A 143 2.94 11.12 -8.14
N LEU A 144 4.20 11.56 -8.29
CA LEU A 144 4.69 12.23 -9.50
C LEU A 144 4.66 11.30 -10.70
N LEU A 145 5.12 10.05 -10.54
CA LEU A 145 5.07 9.05 -11.61
C LEU A 145 3.62 8.81 -12.05
N ARG A 146 2.70 8.63 -11.09
CA ARG A 146 1.26 8.51 -11.39
C ARG A 146 0.75 9.70 -12.18
N PHE A 147 1.02 10.92 -11.71
CA PHE A 147 0.55 12.15 -12.36
C PHE A 147 1.04 12.26 -13.81
N TYR A 148 2.34 12.12 -14.04
CA TYR A 148 2.89 12.27 -15.39
C TYR A 148 2.49 11.13 -16.33
N ALA A 149 2.40 9.89 -15.84
CA ALA A 149 1.92 8.76 -16.63
C ALA A 149 0.45 8.93 -17.03
N SER A 150 -0.42 9.29 -16.07
CA SER A 150 -1.84 9.56 -16.36
C SER A 150 -2.02 10.73 -17.32
N LEU A 151 -1.25 11.81 -17.18
CA LEU A 151 -1.29 12.97 -18.07
C LEU A 151 -0.96 12.60 -19.52
N LYS A 152 0.02 11.71 -19.73
CA LYS A 152 0.50 11.32 -21.06
C LYS A 152 -0.34 10.21 -21.70
N LEU A 153 -0.84 9.26 -20.92
CA LEU A 153 -1.39 8.01 -21.44
C LEU A 153 -2.92 7.92 -21.37
N ASN A 154 -3.60 8.58 -20.42
CA ASN A 154 -5.06 8.44 -20.29
C ASN A 154 -5.83 8.99 -21.49
N GLY A 155 -5.29 10.03 -22.14
CA GLY A 155 -5.91 10.62 -23.33
C GLY A 155 -5.78 9.80 -24.61
N LEU A 156 -4.93 8.76 -24.62
CA LEU A 156 -4.65 7.97 -25.83
C LEU A 156 -5.83 7.09 -26.24
N ILE A 157 -6.51 6.47 -25.26
CA ILE A 157 -7.65 5.59 -25.49
C ILE A 157 -8.77 6.03 -24.53
N PRO A 158 -9.73 6.86 -24.97
CA PRO A 158 -10.78 7.38 -24.08
C PRO A 158 -11.66 6.30 -23.44
N SER A 159 -11.79 5.14 -24.10
CA SER A 159 -12.53 3.99 -23.58
C SER A 159 -11.75 3.15 -22.58
N PHE A 160 -10.44 3.37 -22.43
CA PHE A 160 -9.54 2.60 -21.57
C PHE A 160 -8.40 3.51 -21.08
N PRO A 161 -8.55 4.16 -19.92
CA PRO A 161 -7.54 5.07 -19.35
C PRO A 161 -6.21 4.34 -19.08
N LEU A 162 -5.34 4.35 -20.09
CA LEU A 162 -4.15 3.50 -20.13
C LEU A 162 -3.11 3.88 -19.05
N GLY A 163 -3.00 5.16 -18.72
CA GLY A 163 -2.09 5.63 -17.68
C GLY A 163 -2.49 5.11 -16.30
N THR A 164 -3.76 5.27 -15.93
CA THR A 164 -4.30 4.74 -14.66
C THR A 164 -4.19 3.23 -14.58
N PHE A 165 -4.47 2.51 -15.68
CA PHE A 165 -4.24 1.07 -15.75
C PHE A 165 -2.75 0.72 -15.53
N ALA A 166 -1.84 1.36 -16.27
CA ALA A 166 -0.42 1.04 -16.26
C ALA A 166 0.22 1.29 -14.88
N VAL A 167 -0.10 2.41 -14.23
CA VAL A 167 0.44 2.73 -12.89
C VAL A 167 -0.11 1.81 -11.82
N ASN A 168 -1.38 1.39 -11.93
CA ASN A 168 -1.97 0.41 -11.02
C ASN A 168 -1.32 -0.97 -11.17
N VAL A 169 -1.09 -1.43 -12.40
CA VAL A 169 -0.43 -2.72 -12.66
C VAL A 169 1.04 -2.69 -12.24
N PHE A 170 1.77 -1.64 -12.61
CA PHE A 170 3.18 -1.48 -12.24
C PHE A 170 3.36 -1.34 -10.72
N GLY A 171 2.55 -0.51 -10.06
CA GLY A 171 2.57 -0.38 -8.60
C GLY A 171 2.16 -1.67 -7.89
N THR A 172 1.25 -2.46 -8.47
CA THR A 172 0.91 -3.80 -7.94
C THR A 172 2.09 -4.76 -8.06
N ALA A 173 2.83 -4.75 -9.17
CA ALA A 173 4.06 -5.54 -9.33
C ALA A 173 5.13 -5.13 -8.32
N ALA A 174 5.39 -3.82 -8.19
CA ALA A 174 6.35 -3.27 -7.23
C ALA A 174 5.99 -3.64 -5.78
N LEU A 175 4.70 -3.56 -5.43
CA LEU A 175 4.20 -3.99 -4.12
C LEU A 175 4.45 -5.48 -3.89
N GLY A 176 4.14 -6.33 -4.88
CA GLY A 176 4.36 -7.79 -4.77
C GLY A 176 5.84 -8.12 -4.57
N MET A 177 6.73 -7.50 -5.35
CA MET A 177 8.18 -7.70 -5.21
C MET A 177 8.68 -7.23 -3.85
N ALA A 178 8.22 -6.07 -3.37
CA ALA A 178 8.61 -5.56 -2.06
C ALA A 178 8.11 -6.46 -0.93
N PHE A 179 6.87 -6.97 -1.04
CA PHE A 179 6.30 -7.93 -0.09
C PHE A 179 7.14 -9.20 -0.06
N ASP A 180 7.44 -9.80 -1.21
CA ASP A 180 8.24 -11.01 -1.29
C ASP A 180 9.62 -10.82 -0.65
N LEU A 181 10.34 -9.76 -1.04
CA LEU A 181 11.65 -9.43 -0.49
C LEU A 181 11.60 -9.25 1.04
N GLN A 182 10.50 -8.74 1.60
CA GLN A 182 10.33 -8.53 3.03
C GLN A 182 10.10 -9.84 3.80
N HIS A 183 9.62 -10.89 3.12
CA HIS A 183 9.23 -12.18 3.70
C HIS A 183 10.19 -13.31 3.33
N VAL A 184 11.33 -13.01 2.72
CA VAL A 184 12.35 -14.01 2.39
C VAL A 184 13.71 -13.64 2.99
N PRO A 185 14.53 -14.64 3.33
CA PRO A 185 15.92 -14.42 3.69
C PRO A 185 16.68 -13.79 2.51
N LEU A 186 17.31 -12.63 2.74
CA LEU A 186 18.19 -11.99 1.78
C LEU A 186 19.64 -12.12 2.24
N ASP A 187 20.52 -12.42 1.30
CA ASP A 187 21.96 -12.33 1.51
C ASP A 187 22.34 -10.83 1.53
N ASP A 188 22.76 -10.31 2.68
CA ASP A 188 23.37 -8.99 2.75
C ASP A 188 24.71 -9.04 2.01
N GLY A 189 24.74 -8.54 0.78
CA GLY A 189 25.95 -8.34 -0.03
C GLY A 189 26.89 -7.26 0.54
N GLY A 190 27.12 -7.26 1.85
CA GLY A 190 28.10 -6.43 2.54
C GLY A 190 29.51 -6.80 2.10
N GLY A 191 30.16 -5.87 1.41
CA GLY A 191 31.40 -6.08 0.71
C GLY A 191 32.64 -6.37 1.58
N ASN A 192 33.60 -7.03 0.94
CA ASN A 192 35.07 -6.92 1.07
C ASN A 192 35.78 -7.03 2.42
N ASP A 193 35.10 -7.14 3.56
CA ASP A 193 35.75 -7.35 4.86
C ASP A 193 35.83 -8.85 5.20
N VAL A 194 37.07 -9.36 5.28
CA VAL A 194 37.49 -10.77 5.38
C VAL A 194 37.06 -11.48 6.68
N ALA A 195 36.07 -10.99 7.43
CA ALA A 195 35.67 -11.60 8.71
C ALA A 195 34.23 -11.34 9.20
N SER A 196 33.27 -10.90 8.37
CA SER A 196 31.87 -10.82 8.82
C SER A 196 31.12 -12.11 8.48
N VAL A 197 30.62 -12.79 9.51
CA VAL A 197 29.65 -13.89 9.41
C VAL A 197 28.51 -13.48 8.46
N GLN A 198 28.35 -14.20 7.34
CA GLN A 198 27.25 -14.04 6.40
C GLN A 198 25.93 -14.25 7.16
N SER A 199 25.29 -13.15 7.52
CA SER A 199 24.07 -13.17 8.32
C SER A 199 22.90 -13.09 7.35
N ILE A 200 22.35 -14.26 7.00
CA ILE A 200 21.11 -14.36 6.23
C ILE A 200 19.99 -13.75 7.08
N MET A 201 19.41 -12.63 6.64
CA MET A 201 18.37 -11.93 7.39
C MET A 201 17.12 -11.75 6.53
N VAL A 202 15.96 -12.07 7.10
CA VAL A 202 14.65 -11.85 6.45
C VAL A 202 14.47 -10.36 6.16
N GLY A 203 14.16 -10.01 4.92
CA GLY A 203 13.99 -8.61 4.51
C GLY A 203 15.27 -7.78 4.44
N GLY A 204 16.46 -8.39 4.44
CA GLY A 204 17.73 -7.65 4.50
C GLY A 204 17.93 -6.97 5.86
N GLY A 205 17.44 -7.63 6.91
CA GLY A 205 17.43 -7.11 8.27
C GLY A 205 16.35 -6.05 8.50
N ARG A 206 16.40 -5.45 9.69
CA ARG A 206 15.32 -4.56 10.15
C ARG A 206 15.18 -3.31 9.29
N LEU A 207 16.30 -2.67 8.93
CA LEU A 207 16.29 -1.45 8.13
C LEU A 207 15.80 -1.74 6.70
N GLY A 208 16.28 -2.82 6.07
CA GLY A 208 15.82 -3.25 4.75
C GLY A 208 14.31 -3.50 4.73
N CYS A 209 13.82 -4.25 5.72
CA CYS A 209 12.40 -4.51 5.90
C CYS A 209 11.56 -3.22 6.05
N GLN A 210 12.04 -2.23 6.82
CA GLN A 210 11.36 -0.94 6.98
C GLN A 210 11.33 -0.11 5.70
N VAL A 211 12.40 -0.17 4.89
CA VAL A 211 12.43 0.48 3.58
C VAL A 211 11.41 -0.17 2.64
N LEU A 212 11.35 -1.51 2.62
CA LEU A 212 10.36 -2.26 1.83
C LEU A 212 8.93 -1.91 2.22
N GLU A 213 8.65 -1.74 3.52
CA GLU A 213 7.35 -1.23 4.00
C GLU A 213 7.04 0.15 3.42
N GLY A 214 8.02 1.06 3.41
CA GLY A 214 7.86 2.37 2.78
C GLY A 214 7.65 2.31 1.27
N VAL A 215 8.20 1.32 0.57
CA VAL A 215 7.93 1.08 -0.86
C VAL A 215 6.47 0.65 -1.05
N MET A 216 5.96 -0.23 -0.18
CA MET A 216 4.58 -0.72 -0.27
C MET A 216 3.56 0.36 0.11
N ASP A 217 3.69 0.98 1.28
CA ASP A 217 2.72 1.93 1.82
C ASP A 217 2.89 3.35 1.26
N GLY A 218 4.13 3.75 0.96
CA GLY A 218 4.45 5.08 0.42
C GLY A 218 4.41 5.11 -1.09
N PHE A 219 5.42 4.51 -1.74
CA PHE A 219 5.58 4.57 -3.20
C PHE A 219 4.39 3.93 -3.93
N CYS A 220 4.10 2.65 -3.65
CA CYS A 220 3.00 1.94 -4.31
C CYS A 220 1.64 2.50 -3.88
N GLY A 221 1.49 2.91 -2.62
CA GLY A 221 0.29 3.58 -2.13
C GLY A 221 -0.04 4.89 -2.85
N CYS A 222 0.98 5.67 -3.24
CA CYS A 222 0.79 6.94 -3.98
C CYS A 222 0.83 6.78 -5.51
N LEU A 223 1.44 5.71 -6.01
CA LEU A 223 1.53 5.36 -7.42
C LEU A 223 0.25 4.70 -7.94
N THR A 224 -0.34 3.81 -7.14
CA THR A 224 -1.63 3.18 -7.46
C THR A 224 -2.79 4.06 -7.01
N THR A 225 -3.96 3.88 -7.60
CA THR A 225 -5.15 4.66 -7.27
C THR A 225 -6.43 3.87 -7.56
N VAL A 226 -7.31 3.82 -6.56
CA VAL A 226 -8.68 3.30 -6.71
C VAL A 226 -9.66 4.43 -6.94
N SER A 227 -9.43 5.63 -6.38
CA SER A 227 -10.35 6.76 -6.51
C SER A 227 -10.43 7.28 -7.95
N THR A 228 -9.29 7.42 -8.62
CA THR A 228 -9.25 7.82 -10.04
C THR A 228 -9.88 6.74 -10.92
N TRP A 229 -9.56 5.48 -10.65
CA TRP A 229 -10.13 4.33 -11.37
C TRP A 229 -11.66 4.26 -11.24
N VAL A 230 -12.21 4.47 -10.04
CA VAL A 230 -13.67 4.52 -9.80
C VAL A 230 -14.33 5.70 -10.52
N ALA A 231 -13.71 6.88 -10.49
CA ALA A 231 -14.21 8.06 -11.21
C ALA A 231 -14.25 7.81 -12.73
N GLU A 232 -13.22 7.19 -13.29
CA GLU A 232 -13.16 6.80 -14.69
C GLU A 232 -14.24 5.76 -15.06
N LEU A 233 -14.46 4.75 -14.20
CA LEU A 233 -15.53 3.76 -14.39
C LEU A 233 -16.91 4.42 -14.40
N SER A 234 -17.15 5.36 -13.48
CA SER A 234 -18.40 6.13 -13.42
C SER A 234 -18.57 7.03 -14.64
N GLY A 235 -17.49 7.64 -15.14
CA GLY A 235 -17.49 8.42 -16.38
C GLY A 235 -17.79 7.57 -17.63
N LEU A 236 -17.36 6.31 -17.64
CA LEU A 236 -17.62 5.35 -18.74
C LEU A 236 -18.98 4.65 -18.64
N SER A 237 -19.81 4.98 -17.65
CA SER A 237 -21.12 4.33 -17.41
C SER A 237 -22.08 4.39 -18.61
N SER A 238 -22.00 5.44 -19.44
CA SER A 238 -22.77 5.55 -20.69
C SER A 238 -22.41 4.47 -21.73
N ARG A 239 -21.25 3.81 -21.58
CA ARG A 239 -20.75 2.74 -22.44
C ARG A 239 -20.36 1.53 -21.60
N LEU A 240 -21.36 0.90 -20.97
CA LEU A 240 -21.20 -0.21 -20.02
C LEU A 240 -20.18 -1.28 -20.45
N ARG A 241 -20.16 -1.68 -21.72
CA ARG A 241 -19.18 -2.65 -22.24
C ARG A 241 -17.72 -2.25 -21.96
N HIS A 242 -17.39 -0.98 -22.16
CA HIS A 242 -16.04 -0.46 -21.91
C HIS A 242 -15.76 -0.32 -20.41
N ALA A 243 -16.74 0.14 -19.62
CA ALA A 243 -16.60 0.22 -18.16
C ALA A 243 -16.34 -1.16 -17.54
N TYR A 244 -17.12 -2.19 -17.92
CA TYR A 244 -16.92 -3.56 -17.46
C TYR A 244 -15.60 -4.15 -17.94
N ALA A 245 -15.23 -3.96 -19.22
CA ALA A 245 -13.96 -4.45 -19.73
C ALA A 245 -12.76 -3.80 -19.03
N TYR A 246 -12.77 -2.47 -18.85
CA TYR A 246 -11.73 -1.73 -18.15
C TYR A 246 -11.63 -2.14 -16.67
N GLY A 247 -12.77 -2.20 -15.97
CA GLY A 247 -12.83 -2.59 -14.57
C GLY A 247 -12.35 -4.02 -14.36
N PHE A 248 -12.87 -4.96 -15.15
CA PHE A 248 -12.45 -6.36 -15.08
C PHE A 248 -10.97 -6.52 -15.41
N ALA A 249 -10.48 -5.93 -16.51
CA ALA A 249 -9.08 -6.03 -16.90
C ALA A 249 -8.13 -5.49 -15.82
N SER A 250 -8.48 -4.37 -15.18
CA SER A 250 -7.67 -3.77 -14.12
C SER A 250 -7.49 -4.72 -12.92
N VAL A 251 -8.58 -5.37 -12.49
CA VAL A 251 -8.55 -6.33 -11.37
C VAL A 251 -7.88 -7.64 -11.78
N ALA A 252 -8.26 -8.20 -12.93
CA ALA A 252 -7.76 -9.48 -13.40
C ALA A 252 -6.25 -9.44 -13.66
N VAL A 253 -5.75 -8.40 -14.35
CA VAL A 253 -4.31 -8.25 -14.62
C VAL A 253 -3.54 -7.96 -13.34
N GLY A 254 -4.07 -7.10 -12.45
CA GLY A 254 -3.44 -6.85 -11.15
C GLY A 254 -3.31 -8.13 -10.31
N LEU A 255 -4.34 -8.99 -10.30
CA LEU A 255 -4.29 -10.26 -9.59
C LEU A 255 -3.32 -11.23 -10.25
N ALA A 256 -3.35 -11.35 -11.58
CA ALA A 256 -2.45 -12.21 -12.34
C ALA A 256 -0.98 -11.85 -12.07
N VAL A 257 -0.65 -10.55 -12.02
CA VAL A 257 0.69 -10.07 -11.66
C VAL A 257 1.10 -10.52 -10.27
N LEU A 258 0.23 -10.37 -9.25
CA LEU A 258 0.56 -10.85 -7.90
C LEU A 258 0.66 -12.37 -7.83
N VAL A 259 -0.16 -13.11 -8.57
CA VAL A 259 -0.03 -14.56 -8.66
C VAL A 259 1.32 -14.97 -9.23
N VAL A 260 1.81 -14.27 -10.25
CA VAL A 260 3.14 -14.55 -10.82
C VAL A 260 4.25 -14.16 -9.85
N VAL A 261 4.19 -12.96 -9.27
CA VAL A 261 5.24 -12.44 -8.38
C VAL A 261 5.19 -13.15 -7.03
N MET A 262 4.17 -12.86 -6.23
CA MET A 262 4.02 -13.40 -4.88
C MET A 262 3.76 -14.91 -4.85
N GLY A 263 3.02 -15.44 -5.83
CA GLY A 263 2.76 -16.87 -5.90
C GLY A 263 4.02 -17.69 -6.18
N SER A 264 4.95 -17.16 -6.98
CA SER A 264 6.22 -17.85 -7.24
C SER A 264 7.01 -18.08 -5.95
N VAL A 265 7.07 -17.09 -5.07
CA VAL A 265 7.76 -17.20 -3.77
C VAL A 265 6.95 -18.04 -2.78
N ARG A 266 5.65 -17.75 -2.64
CA ARG A 266 4.78 -18.42 -1.68
C ARG A 266 4.71 -19.93 -1.85
N TRP A 267 4.70 -20.41 -3.09
CA TRP A 267 4.54 -21.83 -3.40
C TRP A 267 5.88 -22.57 -3.58
N THR A 268 7.02 -21.87 -3.58
CA THR A 268 8.34 -22.51 -3.65
C THR A 268 9.01 -22.57 -2.28
N ILE A 269 9.25 -21.41 -1.66
CA ILE A 269 9.97 -21.30 -0.37
C ILE A 269 9.05 -20.91 0.79
N GLY A 270 7.90 -20.28 0.51
CA GLY A 270 6.98 -19.79 1.55
C GLY A 270 7.32 -18.37 2.00
N PHE A 271 6.56 -17.86 2.97
CA PHE A 271 6.76 -16.54 3.58
C PHE A 271 7.18 -16.69 5.04
N ASP A 272 8.29 -16.04 5.39
CA ASP A 272 8.78 -15.91 6.76
C ASP A 272 8.20 -14.67 7.46
N ALA A 273 8.31 -14.64 8.79
CA ALA A 273 7.91 -13.48 9.57
C ALA A 273 8.84 -12.29 9.30
N VAL A 274 8.23 -11.11 9.08
CA VAL A 274 8.97 -9.88 8.76
C VAL A 274 9.85 -9.40 9.92
N ALA A 275 11.08 -8.97 9.62
CA ALA A 275 12.05 -8.48 10.62
C ALA A 275 11.66 -7.14 11.27
N CYS A 276 10.75 -6.40 10.64
CA CYS A 276 10.29 -5.07 11.05
C CYS A 276 8.82 -5.08 11.48
N ALA A 277 8.33 -6.18 12.05
CA ALA A 277 6.97 -6.26 12.55
C ALA A 277 6.67 -5.07 13.49
N THR A 278 5.77 -4.20 13.05
CA THR A 278 5.27 -3.08 13.85
C THR A 278 3.91 -3.46 14.43
N THR A 279 3.54 -2.84 15.54
CA THR A 279 2.26 -3.08 16.24
C THR A 279 1.00 -2.75 15.42
N ARG A 280 1.13 -2.34 14.15
CA ARG A 280 -0.02 -2.14 13.23
C ARG A 280 -0.83 -3.41 13.00
N TRP A 281 -0.24 -4.57 13.23
CA TRP A 281 -0.88 -5.88 13.05
C TRP A 281 -0.76 -6.75 14.30
N SER A 282 -0.51 -6.13 15.47
CA SER A 282 -0.62 -6.74 16.80
C SER A 282 -1.87 -6.24 17.54
#